data_AF-A0A927IDX2-F1
#
_entry.id   AF-A0A927IDX2-F1
#
_cell.length_a   1.000
_cell.length_b   1.000
_cell.length_c   1.000
_cell.angle_alpha   90.00
_cell.angle_beta   90.00
_cell.angle_gamma   90.00
#
_symmetry.space_group_name_H-M   'P 1'
#
loop_
_entity.id
_entity.type
_entity.pdbx_description
1 polymer ?
#
loop_
_entity_poly.entity_id
_entity_poly.type
_entity_poly.pdbx_seq_one_letter_code
_entity_poly.pdbx_strand_id
1 'polypeptide(L)'
;MDDSEAFRVAVRACAETIAKADASPYEPALEILGLASGGHPIDDGDEASNWLVLIWGELTDWVELRPAEADQAEEHMVTAAREWLTIEGEREAEGHYFDRWLYEIVGVERRSTHSGPS
;
A
#
# COMPACT_ATOMS: atom_id res chain seq x y z
N MET A 1 4.33 -23.38 3.62
CA MET A 1 4.29 -22.02 3.08
C MET A 1 4.26 -21.15 4.30
N ASP A 2 5.23 -20.25 4.40
CA ASP A 2 5.27 -19.28 5.47
C ASP A 2 4.13 -18.26 5.28
N ASP A 3 3.58 -17.73 6.37
CA ASP A 3 2.41 -16.83 6.30
C ASP A 3 2.76 -15.52 5.57
N SER A 4 4.02 -15.05 5.67
CA SER A 4 4.52 -13.88 4.92
C SER A 4 4.61 -14.15 3.41
N GLU A 5 5.09 -15.33 3.00
CA GLU A 5 5.17 -15.72 1.58
C GLU A 5 3.77 -15.78 0.96
N ALA A 6 2.80 -16.39 1.66
CA ALA A 6 1.42 -16.46 1.21
C ALA A 6 0.78 -15.06 1.06
N PHE A 7 1.02 -14.18 2.04
CA PHE A 7 0.58 -12.78 1.99
C PHE A 7 1.14 -12.05 0.76
N ARG A 8 2.45 -12.13 0.52
CA ARG A 8 3.11 -11.44 -0.60
C ARG A 8 2.62 -11.95 -1.95
N VAL A 9 2.39 -13.26 -2.09
CA VAL A 9 1.79 -13.85 -3.31
C VAL A 9 0.38 -13.29 -3.55
N ALA A 10 -0.44 -13.16 -2.51
CA ALA A 10 -1.79 -12.61 -2.63
C ALA A 10 -1.77 -11.11 -3.00
N VAL A 11 -0.90 -10.32 -2.37
CA VAL A 11 -0.71 -8.90 -2.71
C VAL A 11 -0.24 -8.73 -4.15
N ARG A 12 0.72 -9.54 -4.61
CA ARG A 12 1.18 -9.56 -6.01
C ARG A 12 0.03 -9.80 -6.97
N ALA A 13 -0.81 -10.80 -6.72
CA ALA A 13 -1.93 -11.13 -7.61
C ALA A 13 -2.94 -9.97 -7.74
N CYS A 14 -3.22 -9.27 -6.63
CA CYS A 14 -4.06 -8.08 -6.64
C CYS A 14 -3.37 -6.93 -7.42
N ALA A 15 -2.09 -6.68 -7.15
CA ALA A 15 -1.31 -5.65 -7.83
C ALA A 15 -1.21 -5.91 -9.35
N GLU A 16 -1.05 -7.16 -9.79
CA GLU A 16 -1.08 -7.53 -11.21
C GLU A 16 -2.44 -7.24 -11.86
N THR A 17 -3.53 -7.42 -11.11
CA THR A 17 -4.88 -7.10 -11.59
C THR A 17 -5.06 -5.59 -11.74
N ILE A 18 -4.62 -4.82 -10.75
CA ILE A 18 -4.64 -3.35 -10.78
C ILE A 18 -3.76 -2.81 -11.92
N ALA A 19 -2.55 -3.34 -12.09
CA ALA A 19 -1.55 -2.85 -13.04
C ALA A 19 -1.99 -2.96 -14.51
N LYS A 20 -2.85 -3.93 -14.82
CA LYS A 20 -3.46 -4.09 -16.16
C LYS A 20 -4.36 -2.90 -16.52
N ALA A 21 -4.97 -2.26 -15.53
CA ALA A 21 -5.89 -1.13 -15.72
C ALA A 21 -7.06 -1.42 -16.67
N ASP A 22 -7.50 -2.69 -16.74
CA ASP A 22 -8.62 -3.13 -17.58
C ASP A 22 -9.99 -2.88 -16.92
N ALA A 23 -10.01 -2.65 -15.61
CA ALA A 23 -11.18 -2.37 -14.79
C ALA A 23 -10.79 -1.40 -13.65
N SER A 24 -11.80 -0.90 -12.90
CA SER A 24 -11.53 -0.08 -11.72
C SER A 24 -10.60 -0.82 -10.74
N PRO A 25 -9.53 -0.17 -10.27
CA PRO A 25 -8.58 -0.75 -9.33
C PRO A 25 -9.11 -0.82 -7.89
N TYR A 26 -10.28 -0.24 -7.63
CA TYR A 26 -10.85 -0.09 -6.29
C TYR A 26 -11.07 -1.42 -5.55
N GLU A 27 -11.72 -2.39 -6.20
CA GLU A 27 -12.03 -3.68 -5.57
C GLU A 27 -10.76 -4.49 -5.23
N PRO A 28 -9.78 -4.67 -6.15
CA PRO A 28 -8.51 -5.28 -5.78
C PRO A 28 -7.70 -4.47 -4.75
N ALA A 29 -7.82 -3.14 -4.72
CA ALA A 29 -7.18 -2.30 -3.71
C ALA A 29 -7.75 -2.57 -2.31
N LEU A 30 -9.07 -2.73 -2.18
CA LEU A 30 -9.72 -3.16 -0.93
C LEU A 30 -9.27 -4.56 -0.52
N GLU A 31 -9.04 -5.47 -1.48
CA GLU A 31 -8.50 -6.79 -1.17
C GLU A 31 -7.08 -6.72 -0.60
N ILE A 32 -6.20 -5.88 -1.17
CA ILE A 32 -4.86 -5.63 -0.60
C ILE A 32 -4.97 -5.06 0.83
N LEU A 33 -5.87 -4.10 1.05
CA LEU A 33 -6.11 -3.53 2.38
C LEU A 33 -6.57 -4.60 3.38
N GLY A 34 -7.50 -5.47 2.96
CA GLY A 34 -8.01 -6.57 3.78
C GLY A 34 -6.92 -7.60 4.14
N LEU A 35 -6.09 -7.99 3.16
CA LEU A 35 -4.95 -8.88 3.35
C LEU A 35 -3.94 -8.28 4.34
N ALA A 36 -3.60 -7.01 4.16
CA ALA A 36 -2.62 -6.32 5.00
C ALA A 36 -3.14 -6.07 6.42
N SER A 37 -4.46 -5.87 6.58
CA SER A 37 -5.12 -5.68 7.88
C SER A 37 -5.35 -6.99 8.65
N GLY A 38 -5.20 -8.15 7.99
CA GLY A 38 -5.49 -9.48 8.54
C GLY A 38 -4.62 -9.91 9.73
N GLY A 39 -3.61 -9.11 10.11
CA GLY A 39 -2.85 -9.32 11.35
C GLY A 39 -2.01 -10.60 11.34
N HIS A 40 -1.48 -11.00 10.18
CA HIS A 40 -0.52 -12.09 10.09
C HIS A 40 0.61 -11.87 11.10
N PRO A 41 1.07 -12.92 11.81
CA PRO A 41 2.15 -12.77 12.78
C PRO A 41 3.35 -12.17 12.04
N ILE A 42 3.78 -11.00 12.53
CA ILE A 42 4.98 -10.30 12.07
C ILE A 42 6.12 -11.27 12.37
N ASP A 43 6.57 -12.03 11.37
CA ASP A 43 7.82 -12.77 11.49
C ASP A 43 8.95 -11.74 11.46
N ASP A 44 9.46 -11.41 12.66
CA ASP A 44 10.64 -10.62 13.09
C ASP A 44 11.26 -9.52 12.17
N GLY A 45 10.60 -9.05 11.12
CA GLY A 45 11.13 -8.01 10.22
C GLY A 45 10.40 -7.73 8.90
N ASP A 46 9.29 -8.40 8.57
CA ASP A 46 8.47 -8.02 7.40
C ASP A 46 7.39 -7.00 7.79
N GLU A 47 7.73 -5.72 7.70
CA GLU A 47 6.83 -4.60 8.01
C GLU A 47 5.93 -4.21 6.81
N ALA A 48 6.03 -4.91 5.68
CA ALA A 48 5.30 -4.53 4.46
C ALA A 48 3.78 -4.49 4.69
N SER A 49 3.23 -5.40 5.49
CA SER A 49 1.81 -5.39 5.85
C SER A 49 1.38 -4.07 6.50
N ASN A 50 2.14 -3.56 7.47
CA ASN A 50 1.82 -2.30 8.16
C ASN A 50 1.80 -1.11 7.18
N TRP A 51 2.80 -1.02 6.30
CA TRP A 51 2.91 0.10 5.37
C TRP A 51 1.88 0.01 4.23
N LEU A 52 1.60 -1.20 3.75
CA LEU A 52 0.56 -1.44 2.75
C LEU A 52 -0.83 -1.11 3.30
N VAL A 53 -1.16 -1.45 4.56
CA VAL A 53 -2.44 -1.02 5.17
C VAL A 53 -2.62 0.48 5.06
N LEU A 54 -1.58 1.26 5.37
CA LEU A 54 -1.65 2.72 5.37
C LEU A 54 -1.82 3.28 3.95
N ILE A 55 -0.98 2.84 3.00
CA ILE A 55 -1.06 3.35 1.61
C ILE A 55 -2.41 3.02 0.99
N TRP A 56 -2.82 1.74 1.07
CA TRP A 56 -4.05 1.30 0.41
C TRP A 56 -5.30 1.81 1.10
N GLY A 57 -5.27 1.96 2.44
CA GLY A 57 -6.33 2.62 3.19
C GLY A 57 -6.55 4.07 2.77
N GLU A 58 -5.48 4.88 2.69
CA GLU A 58 -5.60 6.27 2.26
C GLU A 58 -6.09 6.39 0.80
N LEU A 59 -5.64 5.51 -0.09
CA LEU A 59 -6.09 5.51 -1.49
C LEU A 59 -7.57 5.12 -1.61
N THR A 60 -8.05 4.11 -0.87
CA THR A 60 -9.46 3.73 -0.88
C THR A 60 -10.33 4.81 -0.23
N ASP A 61 -9.89 5.37 0.90
CA ASP A 61 -10.56 6.47 1.57
C ASP A 61 -10.65 7.72 0.67
N TRP A 62 -9.62 7.98 -0.15
CA TRP A 62 -9.66 9.07 -1.12
C TRP A 62 -10.84 8.89 -2.10
N VAL A 63 -10.99 7.71 -2.70
CA VAL A 63 -12.11 7.41 -3.61
C VAL A 63 -13.46 7.62 -2.91
N GLU A 64 -13.61 7.13 -1.67
CA GLU A 64 -14.86 7.20 -0.92
C GLU A 64 -15.21 8.61 -0.44
N LEU A 65 -14.22 9.34 0.10
CA LEU A 65 -14.40 10.63 0.74
C LEU A 65 -14.38 11.80 -0.26
N ARG A 66 -13.73 11.62 -1.41
CA ARG A 66 -13.61 12.65 -2.46
C ARG A 66 -13.97 12.06 -3.83
N PRO A 67 -15.25 11.74 -4.08
CA PRO A 67 -15.68 11.10 -5.33
C PRO A 67 -15.41 11.94 -6.58
N ALA A 68 -15.25 13.26 -6.45
CA ALA A 68 -14.84 14.13 -7.56
C ALA A 68 -13.38 13.94 -8.00
N GLU A 69 -12.55 13.32 -7.15
CA GLU A 69 -11.14 13.02 -7.36
C GLU A 69 -10.91 11.50 -7.54
N ALA A 70 -11.98 10.71 -7.71
CA ALA A 70 -11.90 9.25 -7.80
C ALA A 70 -10.97 8.77 -8.91
N ASP A 71 -11.08 9.35 -10.11
CA ASP A 71 -10.21 9.00 -11.25
C ASP A 71 -8.72 9.21 -10.91
N GLN A 72 -8.39 10.28 -10.17
CA GLN A 72 -7.01 10.56 -9.74
C GLN A 72 -6.54 9.54 -8.70
N ALA A 73 -7.39 9.19 -7.73
CA ALA A 73 -7.07 8.17 -6.74
C ALA A 73 -6.87 6.79 -7.39
N GLU A 74 -7.69 6.42 -8.36
CA GLU A 74 -7.54 5.19 -9.14
C GLU A 74 -6.24 5.18 -9.97
N GLU A 75 -5.86 6.30 -10.59
CA GLU A 75 -4.55 6.43 -11.27
C GLU A 75 -3.38 6.23 -10.31
N HIS A 76 -3.50 6.75 -9.08
CA HIS A 76 -2.52 6.52 -8.03
C HIS A 76 -2.46 5.04 -7.61
N MET A 77 -3.60 4.36 -7.46
CA MET A 77 -3.63 2.91 -7.19
C MET A 77 -2.91 2.11 -8.29
N VAL A 78 -3.15 2.44 -9.56
CA VAL A 78 -2.47 1.80 -10.70
C VAL A 78 -0.96 2.02 -10.64
N THR A 79 -0.53 3.24 -10.31
CA THR A 79 0.88 3.58 -10.20
C THR A 79 1.54 2.86 -9.03
N ALA A 80 0.92 2.85 -7.86
CA ALA A 80 1.39 2.15 -6.67
C ALA A 80 1.57 0.65 -6.92
N ALA A 81 0.57 0.00 -7.53
CA ALA A 81 0.65 -1.42 -7.88
C ALA A 81 1.80 -1.73 -8.84
N ARG A 82 1.98 -0.91 -9.89
CA ARG A 82 3.07 -1.10 -10.86
C ARG A 82 4.43 -0.94 -10.21
N GLU A 83 4.61 0.07 -9.37
CA GLU A 83 5.87 0.28 -8.64
C GLU A 83 6.13 -0.88 -7.68
N TRP A 84 5.13 -1.33 -6.92
CA TRP A 84 5.24 -2.49 -6.02
C TRP A 84 5.74 -3.76 -6.74
N LEU A 85 5.15 -4.09 -7.90
CA LEU A 85 5.53 -5.27 -8.67
C LEU A 85 6.98 -5.26 -9.16
N THR A 86 7.61 -4.09 -9.25
CA THR A 86 9.02 -3.97 -9.65
C THR A 86 10.00 -4.10 -8.49
N ILE A 87 9.56 -3.90 -7.25
CA ILE A 87 10.43 -3.73 -6.08
C ILE A 87 10.17 -4.77 -4.98
N GLU A 88 9.05 -5.49 -5.01
CA GLU A 88 8.72 -6.44 -3.96
C GLU A 88 9.79 -7.54 -3.77
N GLY A 89 10.15 -7.80 -2.53
CA GLY A 89 11.26 -8.69 -2.15
C GLY A 89 12.61 -7.98 -2.01
N GLU A 90 12.75 -6.73 -2.48
CA GLU A 90 13.96 -5.92 -2.30
C GLU A 90 13.78 -4.91 -1.15
N ARG A 91 14.23 -5.30 0.05
CA ARG A 91 13.98 -4.55 1.30
C ARG A 91 14.34 -3.06 1.25
N GLU A 92 15.45 -2.69 0.59
CA GLU A 92 15.85 -1.28 0.45
C GLU A 92 14.93 -0.51 -0.49
N ALA A 93 14.56 -1.12 -1.63
CA ALA A 93 13.63 -0.52 -2.58
C ALA A 93 12.21 -0.41 -2.00
N GLU A 94 11.77 -1.40 -1.23
CA GLU A 94 10.53 -1.35 -0.44
C GLU A 94 10.53 -0.18 0.54
N GLY A 95 11.63 0.03 1.28
CA GLY A 95 11.74 1.18 2.18
C GLY A 95 11.58 2.52 1.47
N HIS A 96 12.22 2.70 0.31
CA HIS A 96 12.08 3.92 -0.50
C HIS A 96 10.68 4.09 -1.09
N TYR A 97 10.07 3.00 -1.54
CA TYR A 97 8.69 2.98 -2.02
C TYR A 97 7.74 3.45 -0.91
N PHE A 98 7.84 2.88 0.29
CA PHE A 98 6.96 3.24 1.41
C PHE A 98 7.13 4.69 1.85
N ASP A 99 8.37 5.18 2.01
CA ASP A 99 8.63 6.56 2.45
C ASP A 99 8.03 7.58 1.47
N ARG A 100 8.25 7.38 0.16
CA ARG A 100 7.70 8.25 -0.89
C ARG A 100 6.17 8.22 -0.90
N TRP A 101 5.57 7.02 -0.93
CA TRP A 101 4.12 6.92 -1.01
C TRP A 101 3.43 7.50 0.20
N LEU A 102 3.87 7.14 1.41
CA LEU A 102 3.25 7.59 2.65
C LEU A 102 3.35 9.10 2.84
N TYR A 103 4.53 9.68 2.61
CA TYR A 103 4.80 11.05 3.06
C TYR A 103 4.69 12.08 1.94
N GLU A 104 4.93 11.70 0.69
CA GLU A 104 4.90 12.64 -0.43
C GLU A 104 3.62 12.53 -1.26
N ILE A 105 3.06 11.32 -1.40
CA ILE A 105 1.92 11.08 -2.31
C ILE A 105 0.59 11.05 -1.57
N VAL A 106 0.38 10.10 -0.65
CA VAL A 106 -0.86 10.05 0.15
C VAL A 106 -0.84 11.08 1.28
N GLY A 107 0.33 11.57 1.66
CA GLY A 107 0.47 12.71 2.58
C GLY A 107 0.10 12.39 4.02
N VAL A 108 0.26 11.14 4.45
CA VAL A 108 0.17 10.76 5.87
C VAL A 108 1.16 11.63 6.63
N GLU A 109 0.69 12.39 7.62
CA GLU A 109 1.59 13.22 8.41
C GLU A 109 2.68 12.32 9.01
N ARG A 110 3.95 12.63 8.71
CA ARG A 110 5.05 12.12 9.54
C ARG A 110 4.68 12.54 10.94
N ARG A 111 4.31 11.60 11.82
CA ARG A 111 4.34 11.85 13.25
C ARG A 111 5.79 12.16 13.56
N SER A 112 6.13 13.44 13.44
CA SER A 112 7.28 14.01 14.08
C SER A 112 7.09 13.60 15.52
N THR A 113 7.90 12.67 15.99
CA THR A 113 8.11 12.55 17.42
C THR A 113 8.55 13.94 17.83
N HIS A 114 7.59 14.72 18.31
CA HIS A 114 7.85 15.99 18.92
C HIS A 114 8.58 15.60 20.21
N SER A 115 9.90 15.45 20.10
CA SER A 115 10.81 15.68 21.20
C SER A 115 10.51 17.10 21.65
N GLY A 116 9.55 17.22 22.57
CA GLY A 116 9.27 18.45 23.26
C GLY A 116 10.57 18.95 23.91
N PRO A 117 10.89 20.24 23.81
CA PRO A 117 12.13 20.79 24.31
C PRO A 117 12.12 20.97 25.82
N SER A 118 13.31 20.77 26.41
CA SER A 118 13.79 21.16 27.76
C SER A 118 13.34 20.36 28.96
#